data_AF-A0A351SBM9-F1
#
_entry.id   AF-A0A351SBM9-F1
#
_cell.length_a   1.000
_cell.length_b   1.000
_cell.length_c   1.000
_cell.angle_alpha   90.00
_cell.angle_beta   90.00
_cell.angle_gamma   90.00
#
_symmetry.space_group_name_H-M   'P 1'
#
loop_
_entity.id
_entity.type
_entity.pdbx_description
1 polymer ?
#
loop_
_entity_poly.entity_id
_entity_poly.type
_entity_poly.pdbx_seq_one_letter_code
_entity_poly.pdbx_strand_id
1 'polypeptide(L)'
;MKISDIPFEDKTFEAAVKATGAEDSSQVTAITCRKRSVSSAQGIEYLPNLKRLDLTRNRLSALDTRQNPMLEELCIGNNQLETLDLSGNANLIHLEIFINDIATLDLSRVPKLENLYADANELETLDFSSNLQIDEVKVSDNNLRQITFPKGCKLSVLQAENNLLSDEHKAALRVHTQSHRSRI
;
A
#
# COMPACT_ATOMS: atom_id res chain seq x y z
N MET A 1 -11.51 -22.36 7.24
CA MET A 1 -10.43 -23.24 7.75
C MET A 1 -10.16 -22.84 9.19
N LYS A 2 -9.94 -23.76 10.13
CA LYS A 2 -9.68 -23.34 11.52
C LYS A 2 -8.37 -22.55 11.60
N ILE A 3 -8.34 -21.47 12.39
CA ILE A 3 -7.13 -20.66 12.61
C ILE A 3 -5.99 -21.51 13.19
N SER A 4 -6.32 -22.52 14.01
CA SER A 4 -5.34 -23.45 14.58
C SER A 4 -4.56 -24.26 13.56
N ASP A 5 -5.12 -24.41 12.35
CA ASP A 5 -4.59 -25.30 11.32
C ASP A 5 -3.76 -24.54 10.28
N ILE A 6 -3.73 -23.20 10.34
CA ILE A 6 -2.99 -22.36 9.40
C ILE A 6 -1.49 -22.47 9.70
N PRO A 7 -0.64 -22.78 8.70
CA PRO A 7 0.80 -22.92 8.88
C PRO A 7 1.51 -21.56 8.90
N PHE A 8 1.34 -20.79 9.98
CA PHE A 8 2.06 -19.53 10.16
C PHE A 8 3.55 -19.77 10.41
N GLU A 9 4.41 -19.05 9.69
CA GLU A 9 5.85 -19.08 9.91
C GLU A 9 6.27 -18.21 11.09
N ASP A 10 5.69 -17.01 11.21
CA ASP A 10 6.01 -16.06 12.26
C ASP A 10 5.03 -16.19 13.43
N LYS A 11 5.55 -16.53 14.62
CA LYS A 11 4.73 -16.70 15.84
C LYS A 11 4.08 -15.42 16.33
N THR A 12 4.66 -14.28 16.02
CA THR A 12 4.11 -12.98 16.36
C THR A 12 2.93 -12.64 15.46
N PHE A 13 3.03 -12.95 14.16
CA PHE A 13 1.92 -12.83 13.23
C PHE A 13 0.79 -13.81 13.58
N GLU A 14 1.11 -15.09 13.85
CA GLU A 14 0.15 -16.09 14.34
C GLU A 14 -0.61 -15.59 15.58
N ALA A 15 0.11 -15.04 16.57
CA ALA A 15 -0.49 -14.50 17.77
C ALA A 15 -1.42 -13.31 17.48
N ALA A 16 -1.08 -12.45 16.51
CA ALA A 16 -1.94 -11.35 16.09
C ALA A 16 -3.22 -11.84 15.40
N VAL A 17 -3.15 -12.88 14.56
CA VAL A 17 -4.34 -13.50 13.96
C VAL A 17 -5.22 -14.13 15.04
N LYS A 18 -4.64 -14.88 15.98
CA LYS A 18 -5.39 -15.48 17.10
C LYS A 18 -6.02 -14.43 18.03
N ALA A 19 -5.37 -13.27 18.19
CA ALA A 19 -5.90 -12.17 19.00
C ALA A 19 -7.18 -11.54 18.43
N THR A 20 -7.55 -11.83 17.18
CA THR A 20 -8.85 -11.43 16.60
C THR A 20 -10.04 -12.14 17.27
N GLY A 21 -9.79 -13.27 17.95
CA GLY A 21 -10.84 -14.12 18.54
C GLY A 21 -11.58 -14.99 17.52
N ALA A 22 -11.18 -14.96 16.24
CA ALA A 22 -11.73 -15.83 15.20
C ALA A 22 -11.32 -17.29 15.42
N GLU A 23 -12.26 -18.21 15.23
CA GLU A 23 -11.99 -19.65 15.22
C GLU A 23 -11.79 -20.15 13.79
N ASP A 24 -12.49 -19.55 12.81
CA ASP A 24 -12.37 -19.85 11.40
C ASP A 24 -11.77 -18.67 10.62
N SER A 25 -10.94 -18.98 9.64
CA SER A 25 -10.23 -18.03 8.78
C SER A 25 -11.15 -17.08 8.02
N SER A 26 -12.38 -17.50 7.72
CA SER A 26 -13.40 -16.65 7.09
C SER A 26 -13.94 -15.53 8.00
N GLN A 27 -13.72 -15.62 9.32
CA GLN A 27 -14.18 -14.61 10.28
C GLN A 27 -13.17 -13.47 10.45
N VAL A 28 -11.92 -13.68 10.05
CA VAL A 28 -10.87 -12.66 10.16
C VAL A 28 -11.07 -11.61 9.06
N THR A 29 -11.43 -10.40 9.47
CA THR A 29 -11.68 -9.27 8.56
C THR A 29 -10.67 -8.13 8.72
N ALA A 30 -9.97 -8.07 9.85
CA ALA A 30 -8.92 -7.08 10.08
C ALA A 30 -7.82 -7.66 10.95
N ILE A 31 -6.56 -7.35 10.63
CA ILE A 31 -5.39 -7.68 11.44
C ILE A 31 -4.55 -6.42 11.64
N THR A 32 -4.14 -6.19 12.89
CA THR A 32 -3.18 -5.15 13.23
C THR A 32 -2.05 -5.76 14.05
N CYS A 33 -0.82 -5.68 13.53
CA CYS A 33 0.38 -6.23 14.15
C CYS A 33 1.58 -5.30 13.97
N ARG A 34 1.47 -4.06 14.45
CA ARG A 34 2.47 -3.01 14.24
C ARG A 34 3.63 -3.10 15.22
N LYS A 35 4.85 -2.78 14.77
CA LYS A 35 6.04 -2.65 15.67
C LYS A 35 6.28 -3.91 16.50
N ARG A 36 6.15 -5.09 15.89
CA ARG A 36 6.33 -6.38 16.59
C ARG A 36 7.46 -7.24 16.04
N SER A 37 8.28 -6.69 15.14
CA SER A 37 9.38 -7.41 14.49
C SER A 37 8.93 -8.62 13.68
N VAL A 38 7.72 -8.58 13.12
CA VAL A 38 7.22 -9.62 12.20
C VAL A 38 8.13 -9.66 10.98
N SER A 39 8.55 -10.87 10.61
CA SER A 39 9.47 -11.10 9.48
C SER A 39 8.81 -11.84 8.32
N SER A 40 7.73 -12.58 8.58
CA SER A 40 6.93 -13.27 7.57
C SER A 40 5.45 -13.12 7.89
N ALA A 41 4.64 -12.84 6.87
CA ALA A 41 3.18 -12.85 6.94
C ALA A 41 2.58 -14.14 6.35
N GLN A 42 3.40 -15.17 6.09
CA GLN A 42 2.92 -16.44 5.58
C GLN A 42 1.85 -17.04 6.51
N GLY A 43 0.78 -17.55 5.89
CA GLY A 43 -0.47 -17.89 6.54
C GLY A 43 -1.59 -16.90 6.22
N ILE A 44 -1.27 -15.68 5.75
CA ILE A 44 -2.26 -14.68 5.35
C ILE A 44 -3.11 -15.13 4.15
N GLU A 45 -2.55 -15.97 3.27
CA GLU A 45 -3.23 -16.51 2.09
C GLU A 45 -4.44 -17.39 2.42
N TYR A 46 -4.58 -17.83 3.68
CA TYR A 46 -5.72 -18.59 4.17
C TYR A 46 -6.85 -17.73 4.73
N LEU A 47 -6.74 -16.39 4.68
CA LEU A 47 -7.67 -15.42 5.24
C LEU A 47 -8.48 -14.70 4.14
N PRO A 48 -9.46 -15.35 3.51
CA PRO A 48 -10.09 -14.88 2.27
C PRO A 48 -10.94 -13.62 2.43
N ASN A 49 -11.40 -13.34 3.66
CA ASN A 49 -12.28 -12.20 3.98
C ASN A 49 -11.54 -11.04 4.64
N LEU A 50 -10.20 -11.07 4.65
CA LEU A 50 -9.39 -9.99 5.19
C LEU A 50 -9.60 -8.71 4.38
N LYS A 51 -10.06 -7.65 5.05
CA LYS A 51 -10.32 -6.34 4.47
C LYS A 51 -9.27 -5.30 4.84
N ARG A 52 -8.69 -5.43 6.04
CA ARG A 52 -7.71 -4.46 6.55
C ARG A 52 -6.51 -5.18 7.12
N LEU A 53 -5.32 -4.81 6.64
CA LEU A 53 -4.06 -5.34 7.13
C LEU A 53 -3.13 -4.20 7.50
N ASP A 54 -2.72 -4.14 8.77
CA ASP A 54 -1.69 -3.23 9.24
C ASP A 54 -0.50 -3.99 9.85
N LEU A 55 0.58 -4.06 9.09
CA LEU A 55 1.89 -4.61 9.46
C LEU A 55 2.98 -3.52 9.47
N THR A 56 2.59 -2.27 9.71
CA THR A 56 3.51 -1.12 9.75
C THR A 56 4.61 -1.30 10.81
N ARG A 57 5.85 -0.88 10.50
CA ARG A 57 7.02 -0.95 11.40
C ARG A 57 7.39 -2.38 11.77
N ASN A 58 7.55 -3.25 10.78
CA ASN A 58 8.04 -4.61 11.00
C ASN A 58 9.35 -4.83 10.22
N ARG A 59 9.66 -6.07 9.84
CA ARG A 59 10.88 -6.47 9.15
C ARG A 59 10.56 -7.37 7.97
N LEU A 60 9.43 -7.10 7.30
CA LEU A 60 9.01 -7.85 6.12
C LEU A 60 9.93 -7.50 4.95
N SER A 61 10.51 -8.51 4.31
CA SER A 61 11.19 -8.36 3.02
C SER A 61 10.28 -8.71 1.83
N ALA A 62 9.19 -9.43 2.08
CA ALA A 62 8.19 -9.80 1.10
C ALA A 62 6.81 -9.88 1.74
N LEU A 63 5.78 -9.70 0.92
CA LEU A 63 4.38 -9.91 1.29
C LEU A 63 3.61 -10.40 0.06
N ASP A 64 2.90 -11.52 0.21
CA ASP A 64 1.96 -12.01 -0.81
C ASP A 64 0.53 -11.86 -0.29
N THR A 65 -0.27 -11.02 -0.95
CA THR A 65 -1.69 -10.83 -0.62
C THR A 65 -2.63 -11.25 -1.77
N ARG A 66 -2.14 -12.02 -2.74
CA ARG A 66 -2.92 -12.39 -3.94
C ARG A 66 -4.17 -13.22 -3.62
N GLN A 67 -4.16 -13.92 -2.48
CA GLN A 67 -5.29 -14.71 -1.98
C GLN A 67 -6.19 -13.92 -1.00
N ASN A 68 -6.00 -12.59 -0.89
CA ASN A 68 -6.81 -11.71 -0.06
C ASN A 68 -7.59 -10.69 -0.92
N PRO A 69 -8.51 -11.14 -1.78
CA PRO A 69 -9.19 -10.29 -2.77
C PRO A 69 -10.13 -9.25 -2.18
N MET A 70 -10.45 -9.38 -0.89
CA MET A 70 -11.31 -8.47 -0.15
C MET A 70 -10.54 -7.32 0.53
N LEU A 71 -9.22 -7.23 0.37
CA LEU A 71 -8.44 -6.13 0.95
C LEU A 71 -8.89 -4.78 0.39
N GLU A 72 -9.23 -3.90 1.32
CA GLU A 72 -9.64 -2.50 1.13
C GLU A 72 -8.56 -1.55 1.66
N GLU A 73 -7.85 -1.93 2.73
CA GLU A 73 -6.78 -1.15 3.38
C GLU A 73 -5.53 -2.01 3.61
N LEU A 74 -4.38 -1.56 3.10
CA LEU A 74 -3.09 -2.22 3.27
C LEU A 74 -2.04 -1.22 3.78
N CYS A 75 -1.61 -1.41 5.03
CA CYS A 75 -0.62 -0.57 5.70
C CYS A 75 0.62 -1.39 6.06
N ILE A 76 1.69 -1.22 5.28
CA ILE A 76 2.95 -1.96 5.39
C ILE A 76 4.17 -1.04 5.35
N GLY A 77 3.98 0.24 5.70
CA GLY A 77 5.07 1.20 5.81
C GLY A 77 6.11 0.82 6.86
N ASN A 78 7.35 1.25 6.68
CA ASN A 78 8.50 0.96 7.52
C ASN A 78 8.74 -0.56 7.61
N ASN A 79 9.04 -1.15 6.46
CA ASN A 79 9.50 -2.53 6.30
C ASN A 79 10.73 -2.52 5.35
N GLN A 80 11.03 -3.63 4.68
CA GLN A 80 12.20 -3.84 3.82
C GLN A 80 11.77 -4.45 2.48
N LEU A 81 10.57 -4.09 1.98
CA LEU A 81 10.07 -4.63 0.72
C LEU A 81 10.79 -3.97 -0.46
N GLU A 82 11.30 -4.77 -1.38
CA GLU A 82 11.83 -4.30 -2.68
C GLU A 82 10.76 -4.31 -3.78
N THR A 83 9.74 -5.15 -3.61
CA THR A 83 8.64 -5.31 -4.59
C THR A 83 7.30 -5.51 -3.87
N LEU A 84 6.22 -5.16 -4.55
CA LEU A 84 4.86 -5.41 -4.09
C LEU A 84 3.95 -5.73 -5.28
N ASP A 85 3.38 -6.93 -5.28
CA ASP A 85 2.39 -7.36 -6.28
C ASP A 85 0.97 -7.10 -5.75
N LEU A 86 0.23 -6.22 -6.44
CA LEU A 86 -1.14 -5.85 -6.11
C LEU A 86 -2.20 -6.51 -7.02
N SER A 87 -1.81 -7.50 -7.84
CA SER A 87 -2.68 -8.10 -8.85
C SER A 87 -3.93 -8.80 -8.29
N GLY A 88 -3.91 -9.20 -7.01
CA GLY A 88 -5.06 -9.79 -6.32
C GLY A 88 -5.96 -8.79 -5.59
N ASN A 89 -5.60 -7.51 -5.52
CA ASN A 89 -6.20 -6.54 -4.58
C ASN A 89 -7.10 -5.51 -5.26
N ALA A 90 -7.94 -5.93 -6.22
CA ALA A 90 -8.79 -5.03 -7.02
C ALA A 90 -9.78 -4.16 -6.21
N ASN A 91 -9.99 -4.47 -4.92
CA ASN A 91 -10.83 -3.70 -4.00
C ASN A 91 -10.05 -2.70 -3.13
N LEU A 92 -8.74 -2.58 -3.31
CA LEU A 92 -7.90 -1.72 -2.48
C LEU A 92 -8.25 -0.24 -2.69
N ILE A 93 -8.49 0.46 -1.59
CA ILE A 93 -8.86 1.89 -1.53
C ILE A 93 -7.72 2.69 -0.92
N HIS A 94 -7.06 2.13 0.10
CA HIS A 94 -6.01 2.80 0.87
C HIS A 94 -4.73 1.96 0.92
N LEU A 95 -3.61 2.55 0.51
CA LEU A 95 -2.30 1.89 0.48
C LEU A 95 -1.22 2.76 1.16
N GLU A 96 -0.60 2.21 2.21
CA GLU A 96 0.57 2.80 2.86
C GLU A 96 1.79 1.88 2.73
N ILE A 97 2.80 2.33 1.99
CA ILE A 97 4.07 1.61 1.76
C ILE A 97 5.29 2.48 2.10
N PHE A 98 5.10 3.61 2.78
CA PHE A 98 6.17 4.55 3.10
C PHE A 98 7.36 3.87 3.80
N ILE A 99 8.61 4.31 3.56
CA ILE A 99 9.82 3.71 4.15
C ILE A 99 9.89 2.21 3.83
N ASN A 100 10.11 1.90 2.55
CA ASN A 100 10.50 0.60 2.01
C ASN A 100 11.53 0.86 0.89
N ASP A 101 11.95 -0.18 0.18
CA ASP A 101 12.94 -0.11 -0.91
C ASP A 101 12.28 -0.40 -2.27
N ILE A 102 11.00 -0.01 -2.45
CA ILE A 102 10.21 -0.35 -3.64
C ILE A 102 10.62 0.54 -4.82
N ALA A 103 11.15 -0.07 -5.87
CA ALA A 103 11.56 0.64 -7.09
C ALA A 103 10.44 0.77 -8.14
N THR A 104 9.50 -0.19 -8.18
CA THR A 104 8.39 -0.19 -9.14
C THR A 104 7.07 -0.58 -8.47
N LEU A 105 5.99 0.06 -8.91
CA LEU A 105 4.65 -0.19 -8.39
C LEU A 105 3.60 -0.10 -9.53
N ASP A 106 2.96 -1.22 -9.84
CA ASP A 106 1.88 -1.27 -10.83
C ASP A 106 0.52 -0.99 -10.16
N LEU A 107 -0.04 0.18 -10.42
CA LEU A 107 -1.33 0.61 -9.89
C LEU A 107 -2.52 0.27 -10.81
N SER A 108 -2.27 -0.30 -11.99
CA SER A 108 -3.32 -0.62 -12.97
C SER A 108 -4.30 -1.70 -12.49
N ARG A 109 -3.89 -2.48 -11.48
CA ARG A 109 -4.67 -3.57 -10.88
C ARG A 109 -5.52 -3.14 -9.68
N VAL A 110 -5.38 -1.91 -9.22
CA VAL A 110 -6.10 -1.36 -8.05
C VAL A 110 -6.94 -0.13 -8.44
N PRO A 111 -7.91 -0.25 -9.38
CA PRO A 111 -8.61 0.89 -9.96
C PRO A 111 -9.47 1.70 -8.97
N LYS A 112 -9.73 1.16 -7.77
CA LYS A 112 -10.47 1.82 -6.69
C LYS A 112 -9.59 2.61 -5.72
N LEU A 113 -8.27 2.67 -5.94
CA LEU A 113 -7.36 3.37 -5.05
C LEU A 113 -7.70 4.86 -4.97
N GLU A 114 -7.91 5.35 -3.75
CA GLU A 114 -8.21 6.74 -3.40
C GLU A 114 -7.00 7.42 -2.73
N ASN A 115 -6.22 6.65 -1.95
CA ASN A 115 -5.13 7.17 -1.13
C ASN A 115 -3.86 6.33 -1.31
N LEU A 116 -2.75 7.00 -1.65
CA LEU A 116 -1.41 6.40 -1.69
C LEU A 116 -0.44 7.21 -0.82
N TYR A 117 0.15 6.54 0.16
CA TYR A 117 1.29 7.05 0.93
C TYR A 117 2.51 6.16 0.72
N ALA A 118 3.42 6.60 -0.14
CA ALA A 118 4.61 5.88 -0.58
C ALA A 118 5.90 6.72 -0.42
N ASP A 119 5.91 7.69 0.51
CA ASP A 119 7.09 8.50 0.81
C ASP A 119 8.29 7.61 1.20
N ALA A 120 9.51 8.03 0.89
CA ALA A 120 10.75 7.29 1.20
C ALA A 120 10.74 5.87 0.62
N ASN A 121 10.72 5.77 -0.71
CA ASN A 121 10.93 4.55 -1.50
C ASN A 121 11.91 4.86 -2.64
N GLU A 122 12.08 3.94 -3.59
CA GLU A 122 12.97 4.10 -4.74
C GLU A 122 12.22 4.32 -6.06
N LEU A 123 10.95 4.73 -6.01
CA LEU A 123 10.06 4.79 -7.18
C LEU A 123 10.58 5.78 -8.24
N GLU A 124 10.67 5.34 -9.49
CA GLU A 124 11.13 6.18 -10.61
C GLU A 124 10.01 6.79 -11.45
N THR A 125 8.87 6.10 -11.52
CA THR A 125 7.66 6.59 -12.20
C THR A 125 6.42 6.11 -11.48
N LEU A 126 5.33 6.87 -11.58
CA LEU A 126 4.00 6.45 -11.14
C LEU A 126 2.95 6.81 -12.18
N ASP A 127 2.08 5.85 -12.48
CA ASP A 127 0.97 6.03 -13.40
C ASP A 127 -0.36 5.72 -12.71
N PHE A 128 -1.16 6.76 -12.48
CA PHE A 128 -2.48 6.67 -11.90
C PHE A 128 -3.59 6.62 -12.96
N SER A 129 -3.29 6.45 -14.24
CA SER A 129 -4.29 6.54 -15.33
C SER A 129 -5.50 5.61 -15.15
N SER A 130 -5.36 4.51 -14.40
CA SER A 130 -6.45 3.57 -14.09
C SER A 130 -7.17 3.86 -12.77
N ASN A 131 -6.67 4.80 -11.96
CA ASN A 131 -7.12 5.08 -10.59
C ASN A 131 -7.98 6.35 -10.58
N LEU A 132 -9.18 6.27 -11.16
CA LEU A 132 -10.04 7.44 -11.41
C LEU A 132 -10.56 8.13 -10.14
N GLN A 133 -10.43 7.48 -8.98
CA GLN A 133 -10.87 7.99 -7.68
C GLN A 133 -9.72 8.52 -6.82
N ILE A 134 -8.49 8.60 -7.34
CA ILE A 134 -7.34 9.07 -6.56
C ILE A 134 -7.56 10.50 -6.06
N ASP A 135 -7.34 10.72 -4.76
CA ASP A 135 -7.57 11.99 -4.08
C ASP A 135 -6.34 12.46 -3.28
N GLU A 136 -5.68 11.54 -2.57
CA GLU A 136 -4.48 11.84 -1.79
C GLU A 136 -3.27 11.05 -2.24
N VAL A 137 -2.20 11.77 -2.60
CA VAL A 137 -0.92 11.17 -3.00
C VAL A 137 0.22 11.81 -2.24
N LYS A 138 0.98 10.99 -1.51
CA LYS A 138 2.24 11.36 -0.87
C LYS A 138 3.34 10.41 -1.31
N VAL A 139 4.30 10.94 -2.05
CA VAL A 139 5.35 10.20 -2.74
C VAL A 139 6.67 10.97 -2.65
N SER A 140 6.85 11.73 -1.58
CA SER A 140 8.07 12.50 -1.35
C SER A 140 9.25 11.57 -1.11
N ASP A 141 10.47 12.06 -1.27
CA ASP A 141 11.69 11.28 -1.01
C ASP A 141 11.72 9.98 -1.84
N ASN A 142 11.59 10.12 -3.16
CA ASN A 142 11.67 9.04 -4.14
C ASN A 142 12.57 9.49 -5.32
N ASN A 143 12.66 8.67 -6.37
CA ASN A 143 13.43 8.97 -7.58
C ASN A 143 12.53 9.38 -8.76
N LEU A 144 11.32 9.90 -8.50
CA LEU A 144 10.29 10.07 -9.52
C LEU A 144 10.71 11.08 -10.57
N ARG A 145 10.71 10.65 -11.84
CA ARG A 145 10.95 11.50 -13.01
C ARG A 145 9.64 11.92 -13.68
N GLN A 146 8.58 11.14 -13.49
CA GLN A 146 7.26 11.39 -14.04
C GLN A 146 6.18 10.84 -13.11
N ILE A 147 5.08 11.58 -12.98
CA ILE A 147 3.84 11.12 -12.38
C ILE A 147 2.72 11.45 -13.36
N THR A 148 1.91 10.44 -13.70
CA THR A 148 0.78 10.59 -14.62
C THR A 148 -0.52 10.45 -13.84
N PHE A 149 -1.44 11.40 -14.03
CA PHE A 149 -2.76 11.38 -13.39
C PHE A 149 -3.88 11.24 -14.42
N PRO A 150 -5.05 10.70 -14.02
CA PRO A 150 -6.24 10.73 -14.87
C PRO A 150 -6.59 12.14 -15.32
N LYS A 151 -7.08 12.27 -16.56
CA LYS A 151 -7.52 13.56 -17.08
C LYS A 151 -8.66 14.13 -16.23
N GLY A 152 -8.52 15.38 -15.80
CA GLY A 152 -9.53 16.06 -14.98
C GLY A 152 -9.52 15.68 -13.49
N CYS A 153 -8.57 14.84 -13.06
CA CYS A 153 -8.35 14.52 -11.66
C CYS A 153 -8.05 15.78 -10.84
N LYS A 154 -8.66 15.89 -9.66
CA LYS A 154 -8.42 16.95 -8.69
C LYS A 154 -8.08 16.30 -7.35
N LEU A 155 -6.86 16.51 -6.91
CA LEU A 155 -6.34 15.96 -5.65
C LEU A 155 -6.59 16.95 -4.53
N SER A 156 -7.06 16.44 -3.39
CA SER A 156 -7.06 17.17 -2.12
C SER A 156 -5.64 17.35 -1.58
N VAL A 157 -4.77 16.33 -1.78
CA VAL A 157 -3.38 16.34 -1.31
C VAL A 157 -2.44 15.79 -2.39
N LEU A 158 -1.40 16.54 -2.71
CA LEU A 158 -0.25 16.07 -3.49
C LEU A 158 1.04 16.54 -2.81
N GLN A 159 1.84 15.58 -2.35
CA GLN A 159 3.17 15.77 -1.82
C GLN A 159 4.16 14.92 -2.62
N ALA A 160 5.08 15.57 -3.33
CA ALA A 160 6.08 14.91 -4.16
C ALA A 160 7.45 15.61 -4.05
N GLU A 161 7.74 16.18 -2.87
CA GLU A 161 9.02 16.84 -2.59
C GLU A 161 10.17 15.82 -2.73
N ASN A 162 11.40 16.32 -2.95
CA ASN A 162 12.60 15.47 -3.01
C ASN A 162 12.48 14.31 -4.02
N ASN A 163 12.15 14.66 -5.26
CA ASN A 163 12.09 13.78 -6.42
C ASN A 163 12.91 14.36 -7.58
N LEU A 164 12.99 13.63 -8.70
CA LEU A 164 13.74 14.00 -9.92
C LEU A 164 12.83 14.55 -11.03
N LEU A 165 11.69 15.16 -10.66
CA LEU A 165 10.72 15.74 -11.59
C LEU A 165 11.31 16.99 -12.28
N SER A 166 11.18 17.05 -13.61
CA SER A 166 11.53 18.26 -14.38
C SER A 166 10.57 19.42 -14.06
N ASP A 167 10.98 20.66 -14.34
CA ASP A 167 10.12 21.84 -14.16
C ASP A 167 8.81 21.73 -14.97
N GLU A 168 8.87 21.13 -16.15
CA GLU A 168 7.70 20.85 -16.99
C GLU A 168 6.74 19.89 -16.30
N HIS A 169 7.24 18.77 -15.77
CA HIS A 169 6.41 17.81 -15.02
C HIS A 169 5.82 18.45 -13.76
N LYS A 170 6.63 19.20 -12.99
CA LYS A 170 6.13 19.93 -11.82
C LYS A 170 5.04 20.94 -12.20
N ALA A 171 5.19 21.64 -13.31
CA ALA A 171 4.17 22.57 -13.81
C ALA A 171 2.88 21.84 -14.21
N ALA A 172 3.00 20.67 -14.87
CA ALA A 172 1.86 19.83 -15.21
C ALA A 172 1.11 19.34 -13.95
N LEU A 173 1.81 18.98 -12.87
CA LEU A 173 1.19 18.52 -11.63
C LEU A 173 0.35 19.61 -10.93
N ARG A 174 0.70 20.89 -11.09
CA ARG A 174 -0.04 22.01 -10.47
C ARG A 174 -1.49 22.12 -10.96
N VAL A 175 -1.82 21.59 -12.13
CA VAL A 175 -3.21 21.63 -12.65
C VAL A 175 -4.14 20.68 -11.88
N HIS A 176 -3.57 19.69 -11.19
CA HIS A 176 -4.30 18.69 -10.42
C HIS A 176 -4.57 19.10 -8.98
N THR A 177 -4.02 20.23 -8.51
CA THR A 177 -4.15 20.64 -7.10
C THR A 177 -4.91 21.96 -6.95
N GLN A 178 -5.92 22.00 -6.07
CA GLN A 178 -6.71 23.20 -5.78
C GLN A 178 -6.33 23.81 -4.41
N SER A 179 -5.16 24.48 -4.34
CA SER A 179 -4.74 25.44 -3.30
C SER A 179 -4.15 24.95 -1.94
N HIS A 180 -3.15 25.72 -1.48
CA HIS A 180 -2.47 25.89 -0.18
C HIS A 180 -1.79 24.70 0.55
N ARG A 181 -2.00 23.43 0.20
CA ARG A 181 -1.27 22.30 0.84
C ARG A 181 -0.45 21.42 -0.09
N SER A 182 -0.29 21.81 -1.35
CA SER A 182 0.50 21.08 -2.32
C SER A 182 1.96 21.47 -2.24
N ARG A 183 2.83 20.46 -2.20
CA ARG A 183 4.29 20.61 -2.07
C ARG A 183 4.93 19.69 -3.12
N ILE A 184 5.56 20.29 -4.14
CA ILE A 184 6.06 19.64 -5.37
C ILE A 184 7.38 20.28 -5.77
#